data_AF-A0A9P4GCH8-F1
#
_entry.id   AF-A0A9P4GCH8-F1
#
_cell.length_a   1.000
_cell.length_b   1.000
_cell.length_c   1.000
_cell.angle_alpha   90.00
_cell.angle_beta   90.00
_cell.angle_gamma   90.00
#
_symmetry.space_group_name_H-M   'P 1'
#
loop_
_entity.id
_entity.type
_entity.pdbx_description
1 polymer ?
#
loop_
_entity_poly.entity_id
_entity_poly.type
_entity_poly.pdbx_seq_one_letter_code
_entity_poly.pdbx_strand_id
1 'polypeptide(L)'
;MPAQTTCPISEVDRALASYINSREDTLRIRRSLSKYLTSSLRPVNAATQNQHLNHQCPQSLTAVTTNPPGLKGARLAYLHAFRVRNQSQTRHRELQASLEELRNRHMDENPTKTQSEYDNEVIRDYVSLIRLRHQYGELQVIQESLNKLLSAKPSNASLDPKALVRYTIGEQPDLPAERLEHLSPAHDDQTWIFRLKQEVLEARAKMEHAQAHRKNARSASGGAPVPQNQIYALERARDEIVEWVQGELAKMEEDSIFLEDASPIKRTVSNAAPTDLASAEVRIQDSYNQYTSSRASLIGTFESLQQPLSVPADNCNNRKDGSHSPDQSREIFKPSMPINNILPYLPHLAQTANTERSLLQQSVYLQAQVASADREIEEGLLRLSGESHLLPAGTKDVAVWSRTAIEAEAATEEFVKENLQASRQEVSSVTAVVEICSLQSRVLAST
;
A
#
# COMPACT_ATOMS: atom_id res chain seq x y z
N MET A 1 58.64 -7.02 -17.02
CA MET A 1 57.81 -7.97 -16.25
C MET A 1 58.51 -8.19 -14.92
N PRO A 2 57.98 -7.76 -13.76
CA PRO A 2 58.53 -8.20 -12.49
C PRO A 2 57.94 -9.55 -12.09
N ALA A 3 58.79 -10.39 -11.49
CA ALA A 3 58.55 -11.78 -11.13
C ALA A 3 57.48 -11.94 -10.05
N GLN A 4 56.78 -13.08 -10.08
CA GLN A 4 55.87 -13.52 -9.03
C GLN A 4 56.67 -13.69 -7.74
N THR A 5 56.47 -12.79 -6.78
CA THR A 5 57.04 -12.94 -5.44
C THR A 5 56.23 -14.01 -4.72
N THR A 6 56.72 -15.24 -4.77
CA THR A 6 56.13 -16.38 -4.07
C THR A 6 56.23 -16.13 -2.56
N CYS A 7 55.09 -16.09 -1.88
CA CYS A 7 55.06 -15.98 -0.42
C CYS A 7 55.69 -17.24 0.20
N PRO A 8 56.44 -17.11 1.32
CA PRO A 8 57.18 -18.23 1.91
C PRO A 8 56.29 -19.31 2.57
N ILE A 9 54.96 -19.15 2.56
CA ILE A 9 54.00 -20.07 3.19
C ILE A 9 52.93 -20.46 2.16
N SER A 10 52.99 -21.71 1.68
CA SER A 10 52.14 -22.22 0.59
C SER A 10 50.65 -22.30 0.95
N GLU A 11 50.32 -22.53 2.23
CA GLU A 11 48.93 -22.55 2.70
C GLU A 11 48.28 -21.16 2.62
N VAL A 12 49.05 -20.12 2.93
CA VAL A 12 48.60 -18.73 2.85
C VAL A 12 48.43 -18.33 1.38
N ASP A 13 49.36 -18.73 0.51
CA ASP A 13 49.25 -18.47 -0.93
C ASP A 13 48.04 -19.20 -1.53
N ARG A 14 47.76 -20.45 -1.13
CA ARG A 14 46.56 -21.19 -1.56
C ARG A 14 45.26 -20.54 -1.08
N ALA A 15 45.23 -20.04 0.15
CA ALA A 15 44.07 -19.35 0.70
C ALA A 15 43.82 -18.00 0.02
N LEU A 16 44.89 -17.25 -0.27
CA LEU A 16 44.84 -15.94 -0.90
C LEU A 16 44.78 -15.98 -2.43
N ALA A 17 45.04 -17.12 -3.07
CA ALA A 17 45.01 -17.28 -4.52
C ALA A 17 43.68 -16.82 -5.16
N SER A 18 42.55 -17.01 -4.48
CA SER A 18 41.24 -16.53 -4.95
C SER A 18 41.04 -15.00 -4.83
N TYR A 19 41.94 -14.32 -4.12
CA TYR A 19 41.97 -12.87 -3.91
C TYR A 19 43.08 -12.17 -4.71
N ILE A 20 44.09 -12.92 -5.18
CA ILE A 20 45.16 -12.40 -6.04
C ILE A 20 44.65 -12.36 -7.48
N ASN A 21 44.51 -11.15 -8.03
CA ASN A 21 44.05 -10.94 -9.39
C ASN A 21 45.22 -10.50 -10.29
N SER A 22 45.16 -10.86 -11.57
CA SER A 22 46.12 -10.35 -12.56
C SER A 22 45.99 -8.83 -12.74
N ARG A 23 47.02 -8.18 -13.29
CA ARG A 23 46.99 -6.73 -13.58
C ARG A 23 45.85 -6.37 -14.54
N GLU A 24 45.53 -7.25 -15.48
CA GLU A 24 44.46 -7.01 -16.45
C GLU A 24 43.08 -7.18 -15.81
N ASP A 25 42.91 -8.20 -14.97
CA ASP A 25 41.68 -8.42 -14.24
C ASP A 25 41.40 -7.29 -13.24
N THR A 26 42.42 -6.80 -12.54
CA THR A 26 42.28 -5.64 -11.65
C THR A 26 41.86 -4.38 -12.41
N LEU A 27 42.39 -4.13 -13.62
CA LEU A 27 41.95 -3.02 -14.45
C LEU A 27 40.50 -3.20 -14.96
N ARG A 28 40.11 -4.43 -15.33
CA ARG A 28 38.72 -4.74 -15.72
C ARG A 28 37.75 -4.55 -14.56
N ILE A 29 38.08 -5.07 -13.38
CA ILE A 29 37.30 -4.92 -12.14
C ILE A 29 37.18 -3.45 -11.76
N ARG A 30 38.27 -2.67 -11.84
CA ARG A 30 38.22 -1.23 -11.55
C ARG A 30 37.27 -0.51 -12.51
N ARG A 31 37.35 -0.81 -13.81
CA ARG A 31 36.43 -0.22 -14.81
C ARG A 31 34.97 -0.62 -14.57
N SER A 32 34.69 -1.88 -14.23
CA SER A 32 33.32 -2.33 -13.96
C SER A 32 32.74 -1.70 -12.69
N LEU A 33 33.54 -1.61 -11.62
CA LEU A 33 33.15 -0.94 -10.38
C LEU A 33 32.93 0.56 -10.59
N SER A 34 33.81 1.25 -11.33
CA SER A 34 33.59 2.67 -11.66
C SER A 34 32.27 2.88 -12.39
N LYS A 35 31.97 2.05 -13.41
CA LYS A 35 30.69 2.11 -14.14
C LYS A 35 29.49 1.86 -13.22
N TYR A 36 29.58 0.82 -12.38
CA TYR A 36 28.53 0.47 -11.43
C TYR A 36 28.27 1.61 -10.44
N LEU A 37 29.33 2.15 -9.83
CA LEU A 37 29.22 3.26 -8.88
C LEU A 37 28.64 4.51 -9.54
N THR A 38 29.07 4.87 -10.75
CA THR A 38 28.46 5.99 -11.48
C THR A 38 26.99 5.74 -11.83
N SER A 39 26.57 4.48 -12.01
CA SER A 39 25.18 4.14 -12.31
C SER A 39 24.28 4.10 -11.07
N SER A 40 24.83 3.76 -9.90
CA SER A 40 24.09 3.67 -8.64
C SER A 40 23.84 5.01 -7.96
N LEU A 41 24.46 6.08 -8.45
CA LEU A 41 24.30 7.44 -7.95
C LEU A 41 23.24 8.17 -8.80
N ARG A 42 21.98 8.17 -8.34
CA ARG A 42 20.91 9.04 -8.87
C ARG A 42 20.28 9.85 -7.72
N PRO A 43 19.92 11.13 -7.94
CA PRO A 43 19.86 11.83 -9.23
C PRO A 43 21.19 12.47 -9.65
N VAL A 44 21.45 12.49 -10.96
CA VAL A 44 22.59 13.16 -11.60
C VAL A 44 22.27 14.65 -11.70
N ASN A 45 22.53 15.41 -10.64
CA ASN A 45 22.46 16.88 -10.65
C ASN A 45 23.86 17.47 -10.90
N ALA A 46 23.96 18.70 -11.41
CA ALA A 46 25.24 19.39 -11.64
C ALA A 46 26.13 19.48 -10.38
N ALA A 47 25.54 19.46 -9.18
CA ALA A 47 26.27 19.38 -7.90
C ALA A 47 26.96 18.03 -7.62
N THR A 48 26.55 16.95 -8.30
CA THR A 48 27.13 15.59 -8.17
C THR A 48 28.31 15.34 -9.11
N GLN A 49 28.67 16.28 -10.00
CA GLN A 49 29.84 16.19 -10.87
C GLN A 49 31.18 16.20 -10.12
N ASN A 50 31.20 16.68 -8.87
CA ASN A 50 32.37 16.58 -7.99
C ASN A 50 32.45 15.17 -7.40
N GLN A 51 32.87 14.22 -8.24
CA GLN A 51 32.89 12.79 -7.99
C GLN A 51 33.74 12.41 -6.76
N HIS A 52 34.83 13.12 -6.48
CA HIS A 52 35.81 12.67 -5.48
C HIS A 52 35.36 12.77 -4.01
N LEU A 53 34.62 13.82 -3.63
CA LEU A 53 34.17 14.03 -2.24
C LEU A 53 32.93 13.18 -1.90
N ASN A 54 32.02 13.01 -2.87
CA ASN A 54 30.82 12.19 -2.70
C ASN A 54 31.13 10.68 -2.58
N HIS A 55 32.30 10.22 -3.06
CA HIS A 55 32.76 8.84 -2.87
C HIS A 55 33.33 8.57 -1.47
N GLN A 56 33.79 9.61 -0.75
CA GLN A 56 34.40 9.46 0.56
C GLN A 56 33.34 9.46 1.69
N CYS A 57 32.17 10.07 1.46
CA CYS A 57 31.06 10.06 2.41
C CYS A 57 29.69 10.15 1.69
N PRO A 58 29.06 9.00 1.34
CA PRO A 58 27.76 9.00 0.69
C PRO A 58 26.65 9.29 1.72
N GLN A 59 26.46 10.55 2.06
CA GLN A 59 25.28 10.99 2.79
C GLN A 59 24.14 11.17 1.78
N SER A 60 22.96 10.63 2.08
CA SER A 60 21.71 10.78 1.30
C SER A 60 21.59 10.05 -0.05
N LEU A 61 22.47 9.10 -0.36
CA LEU A 61 22.40 8.32 -1.60
C LEU A 61 21.82 6.92 -1.33
N THR A 62 20.60 6.68 -1.81
CA THR A 62 19.96 5.35 -1.78
C THR A 62 20.69 4.46 -2.78
N ALA A 63 21.65 3.67 -2.29
CA ALA A 63 22.33 2.69 -3.13
C ALA A 63 21.29 1.71 -3.70
N VAL A 64 21.22 1.63 -5.03
CA VAL A 64 20.38 0.66 -5.74
C VAL A 64 20.66 -0.74 -5.19
N THR A 65 19.60 -1.50 -4.90
CA THR A 65 19.63 -2.84 -4.30
C THR A 65 20.25 -3.93 -5.19
N THR A 66 20.68 -3.56 -6.40
CA THR A 66 21.27 -4.48 -7.36
C THR A 66 22.63 -4.98 -6.86
N ASN A 67 22.94 -6.24 -7.16
CA ASN A 67 24.25 -6.79 -6.86
C ASN A 67 25.23 -6.33 -7.93
N PRO A 68 26.45 -5.87 -7.57
CA PRO A 68 27.43 -5.49 -8.59
C PRO A 68 27.79 -6.72 -9.45
N PRO A 69 27.91 -6.55 -10.77
CA PRO A 69 28.21 -7.65 -11.66
C PRO A 69 29.61 -8.23 -11.36
N GLY A 70 29.70 -9.54 -11.16
CA GLY A 70 30.97 -10.28 -11.01
C GLY A 70 31.35 -10.66 -9.57
N LEU A 71 30.57 -10.28 -8.55
CA LEU A 71 30.73 -10.85 -7.21
C LEU A 71 30.22 -12.30 -7.20
N LYS A 72 31.01 -13.23 -6.68
CA LYS A 72 30.65 -14.65 -6.54
C LYS A 72 31.09 -15.18 -5.17
N GLY A 73 30.41 -16.22 -4.70
CA GLY A 73 30.78 -16.98 -3.50
C GLY A 73 30.78 -16.15 -2.21
N ALA A 74 31.86 -16.25 -1.42
CA ALA A 74 31.98 -15.65 -0.10
C ALA A 74 31.77 -14.12 -0.06
N ARG A 75 32.12 -13.40 -1.14
CA ARG A 75 31.93 -11.94 -1.22
C ARG A 75 30.45 -11.56 -1.35
N LEU A 76 29.63 -12.37 -2.04
CA LEU A 76 28.19 -12.18 -2.07
C LEU A 76 27.56 -12.50 -0.72
N ALA A 77 27.99 -13.58 -0.07
CA ALA A 77 27.51 -13.93 1.27
C ALA A 77 27.83 -12.83 2.29
N TYR A 78 29.02 -12.23 2.22
CA TYR A 78 29.39 -11.08 3.05
C TYR A 78 28.53 -9.85 2.78
N LEU A 79 28.28 -9.51 1.51
CA LEU A 79 27.39 -8.39 1.16
C LEU A 79 25.96 -8.63 1.66
N HIS A 80 25.46 -9.86 1.54
CA HIS A 80 24.16 -10.24 2.07
C HIS A 80 24.12 -10.08 3.61
N ALA A 81 25.11 -10.62 4.32
CA ALA A 81 25.22 -10.46 5.77
C ALA A 81 25.29 -8.99 6.19
N PHE A 82 25.99 -8.15 5.43
CA PHE A 82 26.07 -6.71 5.68
C PHE A 82 24.71 -6.01 5.49
N ARG A 83 23.94 -6.37 4.45
CA ARG A 83 22.59 -5.85 4.24
C ARG A 83 21.64 -6.26 5.36
N VAL A 84 21.66 -7.53 5.75
CA VAL A 84 20.85 -8.04 6.86
C VAL A 84 21.21 -7.33 8.16
N ARG A 85 22.52 -7.11 8.43
CA ARG A 85 22.97 -6.33 9.58
C ARG A 85 22.42 -4.90 9.54
N ASN A 86 22.55 -4.20 8.42
CA ASN A 86 22.03 -2.83 8.31
C ASN A 86 20.52 -2.78 8.51
N GLN A 87 19.77 -3.71 7.91
CA GLN A 87 18.32 -3.81 8.10
C GLN A 87 17.94 -4.10 9.55
N SER A 88 18.69 -4.97 10.23
CA SER A 88 18.46 -5.25 11.65
C SER A 88 18.75 -4.02 12.51
N GLN A 89 19.77 -3.24 12.16
CA GLN A 89 20.14 -2.01 12.87
C GLN A 89 19.13 -0.88 12.64
N THR A 90 18.57 -0.74 11.44
CA THR A 90 17.50 0.25 11.19
C THR A 90 16.25 -0.12 11.96
N ARG A 91 15.82 -1.39 11.90
CA ARG A 91 14.67 -1.88 12.68
C ARG A 91 14.88 -1.70 14.18
N HIS A 92 16.09 -1.96 14.68
CA HIS A 92 16.39 -1.75 16.10
C HIS A 92 16.27 -0.27 16.48
N ARG A 93 16.78 0.65 15.64
CA ARG A 93 16.63 2.10 15.86
C ARG A 93 15.17 2.56 15.79
N GLU A 94 14.39 2.03 14.85
CA GLU A 94 12.96 2.31 14.73
C GLU A 94 12.20 1.85 15.98
N LEU A 95 12.47 0.63 16.45
CA LEU A 95 11.89 0.11 17.68
C LEU A 95 12.32 0.94 18.89
N GLN A 96 13.60 1.32 18.97
CA GLN A 96 14.10 2.17 20.04
C GLN A 96 13.40 3.54 20.03
N ALA A 97 13.23 4.15 18.86
CA ALA A 97 12.50 5.41 18.70
C ALA A 97 11.02 5.26 19.11
N SER A 98 10.34 4.16 18.73
CA SER A 98 8.96 3.92 19.16
C SER A 98 8.84 3.70 20.68
N LEU A 99 9.83 3.07 21.31
CA LEU A 99 9.86 2.89 22.76
C LEU A 99 10.11 4.22 23.48
N GLU A 100 11.00 5.05 22.93
CA GLU A 100 11.23 6.41 23.42
C GLU A 100 9.98 7.28 23.27
N GLU A 101 9.25 7.17 22.15
CA GLU A 101 7.98 7.86 21.94
C GLU A 101 6.90 7.40 22.92
N LEU A 102 6.73 6.10 23.13
CA LEU A 102 5.80 5.56 24.14
C LEU A 102 6.17 6.01 25.55
N ARG A 103 7.47 6.02 25.88
CA ARG A 103 7.97 6.53 27.16
C ARG A 103 7.63 8.01 27.34
N ASN A 104 7.84 8.83 26.31
CA ASN A 104 7.56 10.26 26.36
C ASN A 104 6.06 10.55 26.47
N ARG A 105 5.21 9.85 25.70
CA ARG A 105 3.74 9.95 25.83
C ARG A 105 3.26 9.60 27.24
N HIS A 106 3.82 8.56 27.86
CA HIS A 106 3.48 8.18 29.23
C HIS A 106 3.90 9.25 30.27
N MET A 107 5.04 9.93 30.06
CA MET A 107 5.48 11.02 30.93
C MET A 107 4.64 12.30 30.76
N ASP A 108 4.17 12.60 29.55
CA ASP A 108 3.34 13.78 29.26
C ASP A 108 1.88 13.63 29.74
N GLU A 109 1.31 12.41 29.73
CA GLU A 109 -0.05 12.14 30.23
C GLU A 109 -0.14 12.02 31.76
N ASN A 110 0.97 11.79 32.47
CA ASN A 110 1.02 11.71 33.94
C ASN A 110 2.26 12.42 34.50
N PRO A 111 2.24 13.75 34.68
CA PRO A 111 3.37 14.51 35.25
C PRO A 111 3.59 14.25 36.76
N THR A 112 2.78 13.42 37.39
CA THR A 112 3.04 12.92 38.74
C THR A 112 3.44 11.46 38.62
N LYS A 113 4.66 11.09 39.01
CA LYS A 113 4.94 9.80 39.65
C LYS A 113 6.39 9.66 40.13
N THR A 114 6.51 9.65 41.45
CA THR A 114 7.50 8.89 42.23
C THR A 114 7.20 7.37 42.26
N GLN A 115 6.37 6.82 41.36
CA GLN A 115 5.99 5.39 41.34
C GLN A 115 6.83 4.50 40.40
N SER A 116 7.91 5.02 39.80
CA SER A 116 8.69 4.25 38.81
C SER A 116 9.34 2.99 39.39
N GLU A 117 9.65 2.95 40.69
CA GLU A 117 10.27 1.77 41.31
C GLU A 117 9.28 0.61 41.48
N TYR A 118 8.02 0.89 41.84
CA TYR A 118 6.98 -0.12 42.01
C TYR A 118 6.58 -0.78 40.68
N ASP A 119 6.42 0.01 39.61
CA ASP A 119 6.12 -0.53 38.27
C ASP A 119 7.29 -1.37 37.73
N ASN A 120 8.54 -1.02 38.04
CA ASN A 120 9.70 -1.80 37.62
C ASN A 120 9.79 -3.16 38.33
N GLU A 121 9.40 -3.27 39.60
CA GLU A 121 9.35 -4.54 40.31
C GLU A 121 8.24 -5.45 39.76
N VAL A 122 7.03 -4.92 39.56
CA VAL A 122 5.91 -5.68 38.96
C VAL A 122 6.23 -6.15 37.54
N ILE A 123 6.89 -5.32 36.73
CA ILE A 123 7.34 -5.70 35.37
C ILE A 123 8.44 -6.78 35.43
N ARG A 124 9.38 -6.69 36.38
CA ARG A 124 10.42 -7.73 36.56
C ARG A 124 9.80 -9.07 36.96
N ASP A 125 8.85 -9.05 37.87
CA ASP A 125 8.14 -10.24 38.32
C ASP A 125 7.33 -10.86 37.16
N TYR A 126 6.62 -10.04 36.38
CA TYR A 126 5.92 -10.49 35.18
C TYR A 126 6.86 -11.10 34.12
N VAL A 127 8.00 -10.48 33.85
CA VAL A 127 9.01 -11.02 32.92
C VAL A 127 9.59 -12.34 33.44
N SER A 128 9.80 -12.46 34.76
CA SER A 128 10.25 -13.72 35.37
C SER A 128 9.23 -14.85 35.17
N LEU A 129 7.94 -14.55 35.30
CA LEU A 129 6.85 -15.51 35.06
C LEU A 129 6.77 -15.93 33.59
N ILE A 130 6.96 -15.01 32.64
CA ILE A 130 7.01 -15.35 31.20
C ILE A 130 8.18 -16.30 30.91
N ARG A 131 9.36 -16.03 31.46
CA ARG A 131 10.53 -16.90 31.29
C ARG A 131 10.30 -18.29 31.87
N LEU A 132 9.70 -18.35 33.06
CA LEU A 132 9.34 -19.61 33.70
C LEU A 132 8.32 -20.40 32.87
N ARG A 133 7.31 -19.72 32.28
CA ARG A 133 6.34 -20.34 31.38
C ARG A 133 6.98 -20.86 30.09
N HIS A 134 7.97 -20.15 29.56
CA HIS A 134 8.71 -20.60 28.37
C HIS A 134 9.53 -21.85 28.69
N GLN A 135 10.27 -21.84 29.81
CA GLN A 135 11.02 -23.02 30.28
C GLN A 135 10.09 -24.21 30.54
N TYR A 136 8.90 -23.98 31.11
CA TYR A 136 7.90 -25.02 31.28
C TYR A 136 7.41 -25.59 29.94
N GLY A 137 7.18 -24.72 28.95
CA GLY A 137 6.81 -25.15 27.59
C GLY A 137 7.91 -25.99 26.92
N GLU A 138 9.17 -25.60 27.06
CA GLU A 138 10.32 -26.38 26.57
C GLU A 138 10.39 -27.76 27.25
N LEU A 139 10.24 -27.81 28.57
CA LEU A 139 10.20 -29.06 29.33
C LEU A 139 9.01 -29.94 28.94
N GLN A 140 7.85 -29.35 28.69
CA GLN A 140 6.67 -30.09 28.23
C GLN A 140 6.90 -30.70 26.84
N VAL A 141 7.53 -29.97 25.92
CA VAL A 141 7.90 -30.52 24.60
C VAL A 141 8.89 -31.68 24.75
N ILE A 142 9.89 -31.56 25.63
CA ILE A 142 10.83 -32.65 25.92
C ILE A 142 10.08 -33.85 26.50
N GLN A 143 9.19 -33.65 27.47
CA GLN A 143 8.39 -34.71 28.09
C GLN A 143 7.45 -35.38 27.10
N GLU A 144 6.79 -34.62 26.23
CA GLU A 144 5.96 -35.14 25.15
C GLU A 144 6.78 -35.95 24.14
N SER A 145 7.99 -35.48 23.79
CA SER A 145 8.89 -36.22 22.89
C SER A 145 9.38 -37.53 23.51
N LEU A 146 9.71 -37.54 24.81
CA LEU A 146 10.06 -38.75 25.55
C LEU A 146 8.87 -39.71 25.66
N ASN A 147 7.68 -39.20 25.94
CA ASN A 147 6.46 -40.00 25.95
C ASN A 147 6.16 -40.57 24.55
N LYS A 148 6.42 -39.84 23.47
CA LYS A 148 6.32 -40.35 22.08
C LYS A 148 7.34 -41.46 21.81
N LEU A 149 8.57 -41.32 22.29
CA LEU A 149 9.61 -42.36 22.15
C LEU A 149 9.31 -43.61 23.01
N LEU A 150 8.76 -43.43 24.21
CA LEU A 150 8.37 -44.54 25.09
C LEU A 150 7.08 -45.23 24.64
N SER A 151 6.14 -44.50 24.06
CA SER A 151 4.91 -45.05 23.46
C SER A 151 5.12 -45.63 22.07
N ALA A 152 6.23 -45.28 21.40
CA ALA A 152 6.71 -45.99 20.23
C ALA A 152 7.24 -47.38 20.65
N LYS A 153 6.32 -48.33 20.85
CA LYS A 153 6.67 -49.76 20.81
C LYS A 153 7.40 -50.04 19.49
N PRO A 154 8.48 -50.85 19.46
CA PRO A 154 9.07 -51.32 18.22
C PRO A 154 8.09 -52.26 17.52
N SER A 155 7.19 -51.67 16.75
CA SER A 155 6.19 -52.38 15.96
C SER A 155 6.78 -52.60 14.57
N ASN A 156 6.98 -53.89 14.25
CA ASN A 156 7.19 -54.43 12.90
C ASN A 156 8.64 -54.46 12.39
N ALA A 157 9.49 -55.20 13.11
CA ALA A 157 10.42 -56.08 12.40
C ALA A 157 9.58 -57.20 11.73
N SER A 158 9.59 -57.27 10.38
CA SER A 158 9.07 -58.36 9.55
C SER A 158 7.62 -58.32 9.03
N LEU A 159 7.13 -57.21 8.47
CA LEU A 159 6.09 -57.32 7.42
C LEU A 159 6.42 -56.44 6.21
N ASP A 160 6.38 -57.07 5.03
CA ASP A 160 6.53 -56.45 3.71
C ASP A 160 5.51 -55.29 3.56
N PRO A 161 5.95 -54.07 3.23
CA PRO A 161 5.08 -52.88 3.16
C PRO A 161 3.86 -53.06 2.24
N LYS A 162 3.93 -53.93 1.24
CA LYS A 162 2.77 -54.25 0.38
C LYS A 162 1.65 -55.00 1.11
N ALA A 163 2.00 -55.87 2.05
CA ALA A 163 1.02 -56.63 2.82
C ALA A 163 0.31 -55.74 3.85
N LEU A 164 1.03 -54.77 4.43
CA LEU A 164 0.46 -53.80 5.37
C LEU A 164 -0.59 -52.91 4.70
N VAL A 165 -0.29 -52.40 3.50
CA VAL A 165 -1.22 -51.55 2.73
C VAL A 165 -2.49 -52.31 2.33
N ARG A 166 -2.38 -53.58 1.95
CA ARG A 166 -3.56 -54.41 1.63
C ARG A 166 -4.42 -54.71 2.85
N TYR A 167 -3.80 -54.92 4.01
CA TYR A 167 -4.53 -55.22 5.25
C TYR A 167 -5.20 -53.98 5.86
N THR A 168 -4.59 -52.80 5.75
CA THR A 168 -5.14 -51.56 6.35
C THR A 168 -6.18 -50.87 5.48
N ILE A 169 -6.06 -50.94 4.16
CA ILE A 169 -6.89 -50.16 3.23
C ILE A 169 -7.94 -51.03 2.52
N GLY A 170 -7.76 -52.36 2.50
CA GLY A 170 -8.62 -53.27 1.74
C GLY A 170 -8.42 -53.15 0.22
N GLU A 171 -8.86 -54.15 -0.55
CA GLU A 171 -8.85 -54.04 -2.02
C GLU A 171 -9.90 -53.03 -2.47
N GLN A 172 -9.44 -52.02 -3.21
CA GLN A 172 -10.25 -50.91 -3.70
C GLN A 172 -11.27 -51.43 -4.72
N PRO A 173 -12.57 -51.06 -4.62
CA PRO A 173 -13.56 -51.47 -5.60
C PRO A 173 -13.30 -50.79 -6.95
N ASP A 174 -13.52 -51.53 -8.03
CA ASP A 174 -13.38 -50.98 -9.39
C ASP A 174 -14.33 -49.79 -9.60
N LEU A 175 -13.75 -48.68 -10.03
CA LEU A 175 -14.43 -47.40 -10.21
C LEU A 175 -15.30 -47.41 -11.48
N PRO A 176 -16.49 -46.76 -11.46
CA PRO A 176 -17.36 -46.67 -12.62
C PRO A 176 -16.70 -45.84 -13.72
N ALA A 177 -16.59 -46.43 -14.92
CA ALA A 177 -15.79 -45.96 -16.05
C ALA A 177 -16.12 -44.53 -16.54
N GLU A 178 -17.29 -43.98 -16.23
CA GLU A 178 -17.74 -42.68 -16.75
C GLU A 178 -17.07 -41.46 -16.09
N ARG A 179 -16.44 -41.60 -14.91
CA ARG A 179 -15.79 -40.47 -14.21
C ARG A 179 -14.28 -40.38 -14.40
N LEU A 180 -13.66 -41.34 -15.09
CA LEU A 180 -12.24 -41.31 -15.41
C LEU A 180 -11.92 -40.56 -16.71
N GLU A 181 -12.88 -40.38 -17.61
CA GLU A 181 -12.68 -39.61 -18.85
C GLU A 181 -12.59 -38.09 -18.64
N HIS A 182 -13.11 -37.58 -17.51
CA HIS A 182 -13.12 -36.14 -17.22
C HIS A 182 -12.01 -35.69 -16.24
N LEU A 183 -11.27 -36.63 -15.64
CA LEU A 183 -10.18 -36.35 -14.70
C LEU A 183 -8.83 -36.95 -15.15
N SER A 184 -8.80 -37.61 -16.31
CA SER A 184 -7.59 -37.92 -17.07
C SER A 184 -7.87 -37.54 -18.52
N PRO A 185 -7.11 -36.58 -19.05
CA PRO A 185 -5.86 -37.03 -19.60
C PRO A 185 -4.72 -36.52 -18.72
N ALA A 186 -3.66 -37.32 -18.62
CA ALA A 186 -2.33 -36.77 -18.70
C ALA A 186 -2.29 -35.87 -19.96
N HIS A 187 -2.71 -34.61 -19.82
CA HIS A 187 -2.62 -33.59 -20.87
C HIS A 187 -1.16 -33.17 -20.93
N ASP A 188 -0.38 -34.13 -21.41
CA ASP A 188 0.86 -34.00 -22.13
C ASP A 188 1.74 -32.86 -21.66
N ASP A 189 2.49 -33.09 -20.57
CA ASP A 189 3.76 -32.40 -20.34
C ASP A 189 4.59 -32.39 -21.63
N GLN A 190 4.50 -33.45 -22.45
CA GLN A 190 5.12 -33.52 -23.76
C GLN A 190 4.56 -32.53 -24.80
N THR A 191 3.27 -32.20 -24.77
CA THR A 191 2.66 -31.18 -25.65
C THR A 191 3.01 -29.79 -25.20
N TRP A 192 3.08 -29.53 -23.89
CA TRP A 192 3.58 -28.27 -23.36
C TRP A 192 5.06 -28.07 -23.67
N ILE A 193 5.86 -29.13 -23.54
CA ILE A 193 7.27 -29.15 -23.97
C ILE A 193 7.38 -28.98 -25.49
N PHE A 194 6.49 -29.59 -26.28
CA PHE A 194 6.46 -29.44 -27.73
C PHE A 194 6.08 -28.02 -28.16
N ARG A 195 5.05 -27.43 -27.55
CA ARG A 195 4.66 -26.03 -27.74
C ARG A 195 5.79 -25.08 -27.35
N LEU A 196 6.45 -25.33 -26.22
CA LEU A 196 7.62 -24.54 -25.81
C LEU A 196 8.77 -24.67 -26.81
N LYS A 197 9.07 -25.88 -27.30
CA LYS A 197 10.10 -26.10 -28.33
C LYS A 197 9.72 -25.41 -29.64
N GLN A 198 8.46 -25.48 -30.04
CA GLN A 198 7.93 -24.80 -31.22
C GLN A 198 8.10 -23.29 -31.09
N GLU A 199 7.64 -22.69 -29.99
CA GLU A 199 7.78 -21.25 -29.71
C GLU A 199 9.25 -20.81 -29.68
N VAL A 200 10.14 -21.61 -29.09
CA VAL A 200 11.59 -21.34 -29.08
C VAL A 200 12.17 -21.36 -30.50
N LEU A 201 11.74 -22.31 -31.34
CA LEU A 201 12.17 -22.39 -32.74
C LEU A 201 11.62 -21.23 -33.57
N GLU A 202 10.36 -20.86 -33.37
CA GLU A 202 9.73 -19.71 -34.03
C GLU A 202 10.40 -18.39 -33.62
N ALA A 203 10.67 -18.20 -32.32
CA ALA A 203 11.40 -17.05 -31.81
C ALA A 203 12.84 -16.98 -32.37
N ARG A 204 13.52 -18.12 -32.47
CA ARG A 204 14.85 -18.20 -33.09
C ARG A 204 14.80 -17.86 -34.58
N ALA A 205 13.84 -18.39 -35.32
CA ALA A 205 13.65 -18.09 -36.74
C ALA A 205 13.37 -16.59 -36.94
N LYS A 206 12.48 -15.99 -36.14
CA LYS A 206 12.21 -14.53 -36.13
C LYS A 206 13.49 -13.72 -35.86
N MET A 207 14.31 -14.14 -34.91
CA MET A 207 15.61 -13.51 -34.62
C MET A 207 16.59 -13.63 -35.79
N GLU A 208 16.69 -14.81 -36.41
CA GLU A 208 17.57 -15.03 -37.57
C GLU A 208 17.12 -14.21 -38.78
N HIS A 209 15.81 -14.12 -39.04
CA HIS A 209 15.24 -13.21 -40.04
C HIS A 209 15.59 -11.75 -39.74
N ALA A 210 15.38 -11.28 -38.51
CA ALA A 210 15.72 -9.91 -38.12
C ALA A 210 17.24 -9.63 -38.27
N GLN A 211 18.09 -10.60 -37.95
CA GLN A 211 19.54 -10.49 -38.16
C GLN A 211 19.91 -10.47 -39.65
N ALA A 212 19.24 -11.26 -40.49
CA ALA A 212 19.44 -11.26 -41.93
C ALA A 212 19.00 -9.92 -42.55
N HIS A 213 17.84 -9.38 -42.17
CA HIS A 213 17.40 -8.05 -42.58
C HIS A 213 18.39 -6.96 -42.15
N ARG A 214 18.92 -7.04 -40.92
CA ARG A 214 19.94 -6.10 -40.43
C ARG A 214 21.25 -6.19 -41.21
N LYS A 215 21.68 -7.38 -41.61
CA LYS A 215 22.87 -7.58 -42.45
C LYS A 215 22.63 -7.04 -43.87
N ASN A 216 21.47 -7.33 -44.45
CA ASN A 216 21.07 -6.84 -45.78
C ASN A 216 20.95 -5.32 -45.83
N ALA A 217 20.40 -4.69 -44.78
CA ALA A 217 20.36 -3.24 -44.64
C ALA A 217 21.76 -2.62 -44.53
N ARG A 218 22.68 -3.29 -43.82
CA ARG A 218 24.08 -2.86 -43.70
C ARG A 218 24.86 -3.03 -45.00
N SER A 219 24.60 -4.07 -45.80
CA SER A 219 25.22 -4.25 -47.10
C SER A 219 24.64 -3.35 -48.19
N ALA A 220 23.36 -2.98 -48.10
CA ALA A 220 22.72 -2.02 -49.00
C ALA A 220 23.07 -0.55 -48.71
N SER A 221 23.59 -0.26 -47.50
CA SER A 221 24.00 1.08 -47.04
C SER A 221 25.32 1.60 -47.64
N GLY A 222 25.87 0.95 -48.67
CA GLY A 222 27.15 1.34 -49.30
C GLY A 222 27.09 2.58 -50.20
N GLY A 223 25.92 3.17 -50.44
CA GLY A 223 25.74 4.38 -51.25
C GLY A 223 24.99 5.48 -50.49
N ALA A 224 25.30 6.74 -50.78
CA ALA A 224 24.63 7.90 -50.18
C ALA A 224 23.11 7.81 -50.42
N PRO A 225 22.27 7.93 -49.36
CA PRO A 225 20.83 7.77 -49.50
C PRO A 225 20.21 8.94 -50.26
N VAL A 226 19.39 8.63 -51.27
CA VAL A 226 18.51 9.60 -51.92
C VAL A 226 17.46 10.07 -50.89
N PRO A 227 17.24 11.38 -50.67
CA PRO A 227 16.40 11.90 -49.60
C PRO A 227 14.95 11.39 -49.67
N GLN A 228 14.43 11.13 -50.88
CA GLN A 228 13.09 10.56 -51.07
C GLN A 228 12.95 9.16 -50.47
N ASN A 229 14.00 8.32 -50.56
CA ASN A 229 14.00 6.98 -49.99
C ASN A 229 14.08 7.03 -48.46
N GLN A 230 14.72 8.06 -47.90
CA GLN A 230 14.79 8.28 -46.46
C GLN A 230 13.44 8.72 -45.90
N ILE A 231 12.74 9.63 -46.59
CA ILE A 231 11.39 10.06 -46.20
C ILE A 231 10.43 8.86 -46.26
N TYR A 232 10.45 8.10 -47.36
CA TYR A 232 9.63 6.89 -47.50
C TYR A 232 9.94 5.83 -46.43
N ALA A 233 11.21 5.61 -46.10
CA ALA A 233 11.61 4.68 -45.03
C ALA A 233 11.15 5.16 -43.65
N LEU A 234 11.17 6.47 -43.39
CA LEU A 234 10.69 7.07 -42.13
C LEU A 234 9.17 7.02 -42.02
N GLU A 235 8.44 7.26 -43.11
CA GLU A 235 6.99 7.08 -43.18
C GLU A 235 6.62 5.61 -42.90
N ARG A 236 7.31 4.67 -43.55
CA ARG A 236 7.10 3.23 -43.31
C ARG A 236 7.41 2.82 -41.87
N ALA A 237 8.50 3.33 -41.30
CA ALA A 237 8.85 3.06 -39.90
C ALA A 237 7.85 3.67 -38.92
N ARG A 238 7.31 4.87 -39.23
CA ARG A 238 6.22 5.48 -38.46
C ARG A 238 4.97 4.62 -38.50
N ASP A 239 4.56 4.16 -39.68
CA ASP A 239 3.37 3.34 -39.84
C ASP A 239 3.52 1.99 -39.10
N GLU A 240 4.70 1.36 -39.15
CA GLU A 240 5.00 0.13 -38.42
C GLU A 240 4.99 0.34 -36.89
N ILE A 241 5.50 1.47 -36.40
CA ILE A 241 5.43 1.81 -34.96
C ILE A 241 3.97 2.05 -34.55
N VAL A 242 3.18 2.73 -35.38
CA VAL A 242 1.76 2.96 -35.12
C VAL A 242 1.01 1.64 -35.06
N GLU A 243 1.24 0.74 -36.03
CA GLU A 243 0.65 -0.60 -36.05
C GLU A 243 1.07 -1.42 -34.82
N TRP A 244 2.35 -1.37 -34.45
CA TRP A 244 2.85 -2.05 -33.25
C TRP A 244 2.22 -1.51 -31.96
N VAL A 245 2.13 -0.18 -31.81
CA VAL A 245 1.48 0.46 -30.65
C VAL A 245 0.00 0.13 -30.61
N GLN A 246 -0.70 0.17 -31.76
CA GLN A 246 -2.12 -0.21 -31.84
C GLN A 246 -2.31 -1.69 -31.49
N GLY A 247 -1.45 -2.57 -31.99
CA GLY A 247 -1.48 -3.99 -31.66
C GLY A 247 -1.16 -4.28 -30.20
N GLU A 248 -0.27 -3.51 -29.57
CA GLU A 248 0.05 -3.65 -28.16
C GLU A 248 -1.06 -3.07 -27.26
N LEU A 249 -1.65 -1.94 -27.64
CA LEU A 249 -2.82 -1.37 -26.96
C LEU A 249 -4.05 -2.29 -27.04
N ALA A 250 -4.27 -2.94 -28.19
CA ALA A 250 -5.37 -3.91 -28.35
C ALA A 250 -5.21 -5.14 -27.45
N LYS A 251 -3.98 -5.63 -27.22
CA LYS A 251 -3.72 -6.71 -26.26
C LYS A 251 -3.92 -6.26 -24.80
N MET A 252 -3.63 -4.99 -24.50
CA MET A 252 -3.81 -4.43 -23.16
C MET A 252 -5.29 -4.27 -22.76
N GLU A 253 -6.22 -4.25 -23.72
CA GLU A 253 -7.66 -4.15 -23.45
C GLU A 253 -8.25 -5.49 -22.93
N GLU A 254 -7.71 -6.64 -23.34
CA GLU A 254 -8.18 -7.97 -22.89
C GLU A 254 -7.69 -8.38 -21.49
N ASP A 255 -6.53 -7.89 -21.03
CA ASP A 255 -5.99 -8.20 -19.69
C ASP A 255 -6.50 -7.24 -18.58
N SER A 256 -7.32 -6.25 -18.92
CA SER A 256 -7.89 -5.27 -17.99
C SER A 256 -9.29 -5.68 -17.52
N ILE A 257 -9.40 -6.81 -16.81
CA ILE A 257 -10.64 -7.20 -16.10
C ILE A 257 -10.90 -6.28 -14.87
N PHE A 258 -10.07 -5.28 -14.59
CA PHE A 258 -10.22 -4.43 -13.39
C PHE A 258 -9.86 -2.95 -13.58
N LEU A 259 -10.27 -2.32 -14.68
CA LEU A 259 -10.20 -0.85 -14.78
C LEU A 259 -11.44 -0.19 -15.42
N GLU A 260 -12.58 -0.85 -15.40
CA GLU A 260 -13.88 -0.18 -15.48
C GLU A 260 -14.45 0.00 -14.06
N ASP A 261 -13.94 0.97 -13.30
CA ASP A 261 -14.83 1.86 -12.52
C ASP A 261 -14.05 3.05 -11.95
N ALA A 262 -13.92 4.11 -12.75
CA ALA A 262 -13.70 5.46 -12.25
C ALA A 262 -15.02 6.26 -12.31
N SER A 263 -16.16 5.59 -12.13
CA SER A 263 -17.41 6.24 -11.76
C SER A 263 -17.40 6.47 -10.25
N PRO A 264 -18.00 7.56 -9.74
CA PRO A 264 -18.14 7.72 -8.31
C PRO A 264 -18.96 6.56 -7.76
N ILE A 265 -18.28 5.72 -6.98
CA ILE A 265 -18.80 4.59 -6.19
C ILE A 265 -20.23 4.90 -5.76
N LYS A 266 -21.18 4.13 -6.31
CA LYS A 266 -22.52 3.99 -5.73
C LYS A 266 -22.31 3.61 -4.26
N ARG A 267 -22.49 4.57 -3.37
CA ARG A 267 -22.71 4.30 -1.95
C ARG A 267 -23.87 3.30 -1.90
N THR A 268 -23.60 2.11 -1.41
CA THR A 268 -24.65 1.21 -0.96
C THR A 268 -25.36 1.95 0.16
N VAL A 269 -26.56 2.46 -0.15
CA VAL A 269 -27.44 3.08 0.84
C VAL A 269 -27.93 1.97 1.74
N SER A 270 -27.13 1.67 2.77
CA SER A 270 -27.56 0.90 3.92
C SER A 270 -28.62 1.73 4.62
N ASN A 271 -29.86 1.23 4.57
CA ASN A 271 -31.00 1.62 5.38
C ASN A 271 -31.38 3.12 5.36
N ALA A 272 -32.00 3.56 4.25
CA ALA A 272 -32.83 4.75 4.31
C ALA A 272 -34.16 4.42 5.00
N ALA A 273 -34.35 4.95 6.21
CA ALA A 273 -35.66 5.34 6.70
C ALA A 273 -36.45 6.09 5.60
N PRO A 274 -37.79 6.12 5.61
CA PRO A 274 -38.55 6.82 4.56
C PRO A 274 -38.15 8.29 4.55
N THR A 275 -37.23 8.65 3.66
CA THR A 275 -36.82 10.02 3.40
C THR A 275 -38.03 10.73 2.82
N ASP A 276 -38.51 11.73 3.56
CA ASP A 276 -39.59 12.61 3.18
C ASP A 276 -39.29 13.24 1.81
N LEU A 277 -39.91 12.68 0.76
CA LEU A 277 -39.69 13.04 -0.64
C LEU A 277 -39.99 14.52 -0.89
N ALA A 278 -40.95 15.09 -0.17
CA ALA A 278 -41.28 16.50 -0.25
C ALA A 278 -40.09 17.38 0.20
N SER A 279 -39.40 17.00 1.28
CA SER A 279 -38.21 17.71 1.74
C SER A 279 -37.02 17.62 0.77
N ALA A 280 -36.90 16.48 0.06
CA ALA A 280 -35.86 16.28 -0.93
C ALA A 280 -36.12 17.09 -2.21
N GLU A 281 -37.37 17.16 -2.66
CA GLU A 281 -37.76 17.98 -3.82
C GLU A 281 -37.52 19.47 -3.58
N VAL A 282 -37.86 19.99 -2.39
CA VAL A 282 -37.59 21.38 -2.00
C VAL A 282 -36.08 21.66 -2.02
N ARG A 283 -35.26 20.78 -1.45
CA ARG A 283 -33.79 20.95 -1.47
C ARG A 283 -33.22 20.94 -2.89
N ILE A 284 -33.75 20.09 -3.76
CA ILE A 284 -33.32 20.02 -5.17
C ILE A 284 -33.71 21.31 -5.89
N GLN A 285 -34.95 21.78 -5.72
CA GLN A 285 -35.39 23.06 -6.28
C GLN A 285 -34.55 24.23 -5.79
N ASP A 286 -34.27 24.31 -4.49
CA ASP A 286 -33.41 25.35 -3.91
C ASP A 286 -32.00 25.32 -4.49
N SER A 287 -31.41 24.12 -4.63
CA SER A 287 -30.08 23.96 -5.24
C SER A 287 -30.07 24.37 -6.71
N TYR A 288 -31.15 24.08 -7.45
CA TYR A 288 -31.30 24.46 -8.85
C TYR A 288 -31.54 25.96 -9.02
N ASN A 289 -32.29 26.58 -8.11
CA ASN A 289 -32.47 28.03 -8.04
C ASN A 289 -31.16 28.75 -7.72
N GLN A 290 -30.34 28.19 -6.82
CA GLN A 290 -29.01 28.71 -6.51
C GLN A 290 -28.05 28.57 -7.70
N TYR A 291 -28.09 27.44 -8.41
CA TYR A 291 -27.32 27.25 -9.64
C TYR A 291 -27.74 28.23 -10.75
N THR A 292 -29.03 28.40 -10.99
CA THR A 292 -29.53 29.31 -12.04
C THR A 292 -29.26 30.78 -11.72
N SER A 293 -29.42 31.20 -10.46
CA SER A 293 -29.08 32.56 -10.01
C SER A 293 -27.59 32.86 -10.09
N SER A 294 -26.72 31.93 -9.66
CA SER A 294 -25.27 32.09 -9.80
C SER A 294 -24.85 32.17 -11.27
N ARG A 295 -25.46 31.37 -12.15
CA ARG A 295 -25.21 31.42 -13.59
C ARG A 295 -25.70 32.71 -14.22
N ALA A 296 -26.87 33.21 -13.84
CA ALA A 296 -27.37 34.51 -14.30
C ALA A 296 -26.49 35.67 -13.84
N SER A 297 -26.00 35.62 -12.58
CA SER A 297 -25.03 36.58 -12.06
C SER A 297 -23.72 36.55 -12.85
N LEU A 298 -23.19 35.37 -13.16
CA LEU A 298 -21.97 35.21 -13.95
C LEU A 298 -22.15 35.77 -15.36
N ILE A 299 -23.26 35.46 -16.02
CA ILE A 299 -23.60 36.04 -17.34
C ILE A 299 -23.68 37.57 -17.25
N GLY A 300 -24.32 38.14 -16.22
CA GLY A 300 -24.38 39.59 -16.02
C GLY A 300 -23.00 40.22 -15.79
N THR A 301 -22.10 39.56 -15.05
CA THR A 301 -20.72 40.04 -14.90
C THR A 301 -19.93 39.98 -16.21
N PHE A 302 -20.19 38.96 -17.03
CA PHE A 302 -19.54 38.81 -18.33
C PHE A 302 -20.05 39.85 -19.33
N GLU A 303 -21.36 40.12 -19.35
CA GLU A 303 -21.94 41.20 -20.16
C GLU A 303 -21.44 42.58 -19.72
N SER A 304 -21.31 42.82 -18.42
CA SER A 304 -20.68 44.04 -17.86
C SER A 304 -19.21 44.20 -18.29
N LEU A 305 -18.47 43.12 -18.44
CA LEU A 305 -17.07 43.13 -18.91
C LEU A 305 -16.98 43.34 -20.43
N GLN A 306 -18.01 42.92 -21.18
CA GLN A 306 -18.08 43.11 -22.63
C GLN A 306 -18.65 44.47 -23.06
N GLN A 307 -19.30 45.21 -22.15
CA GLN A 307 -19.82 46.53 -22.45
C GLN A 307 -18.68 47.56 -22.44
N PRO A 308 -18.34 48.20 -23.58
CA PRO A 308 -17.28 49.18 -23.63
C PRO A 308 -17.64 50.39 -22.75
N LEU A 309 -16.69 50.82 -21.92
CA LEU A 309 -16.79 51.97 -21.03
C LEU A 309 -17.22 53.21 -21.83
N SER A 310 -18.49 53.60 -21.73
CA SER A 310 -19.02 54.81 -22.37
C SER A 310 -18.46 56.02 -21.63
N VAL A 311 -17.42 56.63 -22.20
CA VAL A 311 -16.90 57.92 -21.77
C VAL A 311 -17.90 59.01 -22.19
N PRO A 312 -18.41 59.87 -21.30
CA PRO A 312 -19.26 60.97 -21.72
C PRO A 312 -18.38 62.02 -22.42
N ALA A 313 -18.54 62.14 -23.73
CA ALA A 313 -17.91 63.19 -24.52
C ALA A 313 -18.79 64.44 -24.54
N ASP A 314 -18.26 65.52 -23.98
CA ASP A 314 -18.76 66.87 -24.14
C ASP A 314 -18.67 67.34 -25.61
N ASN A 315 -19.77 67.95 -26.03
CA ASN A 315 -19.92 69.05 -27.00
C ASN A 315 -19.81 68.83 -28.53
N CYS A 316 -20.91 69.32 -29.14
CA CYS A 316 -21.05 70.07 -30.40
C CYS A 316 -21.26 69.31 -31.72
N ASN A 317 -22.55 69.28 -32.11
CA ASN A 317 -23.09 69.83 -33.36
C ASN A 317 -22.52 69.32 -34.69
N ASN A 318 -23.28 68.47 -35.40
CA ASN A 318 -24.27 68.91 -36.40
C ASN A 318 -24.56 67.80 -37.45
N ARG A 319 -25.87 67.59 -37.64
CA ARG A 319 -26.57 67.36 -38.91
C ARG A 319 -26.57 65.95 -39.57
N LYS A 320 -27.77 65.36 -39.40
CA LYS A 320 -28.75 64.93 -40.41
C LYS A 320 -28.60 63.55 -41.06
N ASP A 321 -29.57 62.72 -40.65
CA ASP A 321 -30.55 61.98 -41.46
C ASP A 321 -30.07 61.13 -42.63
N GLY A 322 -30.32 59.84 -42.49
CA GLY A 322 -30.31 58.86 -43.57
C GLY A 322 -30.80 57.51 -43.07
N SER A 323 -32.12 57.41 -42.84
CA SER A 323 -32.87 56.14 -42.77
C SER A 323 -32.42 55.20 -43.88
N HIS A 324 -32.07 53.94 -43.56
CA HIS A 324 -32.54 52.72 -44.22
C HIS A 324 -31.92 51.50 -43.50
N SER A 325 -32.79 50.62 -42.97
CA SER A 325 -32.50 49.19 -42.77
C SER A 325 -33.21 48.41 -43.87
N PRO A 326 -33.01 47.09 -44.08
CA PRO A 326 -32.08 46.15 -43.45
C PRO A 326 -31.27 45.34 -44.51
N ASP A 327 -30.66 44.24 -44.08
CA ASP A 327 -29.94 43.22 -44.86
C ASP A 327 -28.49 43.53 -45.25
N GLN A 328 -27.56 43.01 -44.44
CA GLN A 328 -26.72 41.89 -44.86
C GLN A 328 -25.83 41.41 -43.72
N SER A 329 -25.56 40.10 -43.76
CA SER A 329 -24.50 39.38 -43.04
C SER A 329 -24.64 39.29 -41.51
N ARG A 330 -25.05 38.08 -41.08
CA ARG A 330 -24.53 37.45 -39.86
C ARG A 330 -22.99 37.51 -39.91
N GLU A 331 -22.41 38.58 -39.39
CA GLU A 331 -21.03 38.55 -38.95
C GLU A 331 -20.97 37.63 -37.74
N ILE A 332 -20.49 36.41 -38.01
CA ILE A 332 -19.92 35.55 -36.98
C ILE A 332 -18.84 36.39 -36.32
N PHE A 333 -19.13 36.94 -35.13
CA PHE A 333 -18.11 37.46 -34.24
C PHE A 333 -17.13 36.32 -33.97
N LYS A 334 -16.09 36.20 -34.79
CA LYS A 334 -14.89 35.48 -34.43
C LYS A 334 -14.22 36.39 -33.40
N PRO A 335 -14.12 36.01 -32.11
CA PRO A 335 -13.22 36.71 -31.22
C PRO A 335 -11.80 36.38 -31.69
N SER A 336 -11.32 37.14 -32.67
CA SER A 336 -9.92 37.23 -33.05
C SER A 336 -9.21 38.03 -31.96
N MET A 337 -9.18 37.49 -30.74
CA MET A 337 -8.14 37.87 -29.80
C MET A 337 -6.84 37.33 -30.42
N PRO A 338 -5.92 38.18 -30.89
CA PRO A 338 -4.66 37.68 -31.41
C PRO A 338 -3.97 36.91 -30.30
N ILE A 339 -3.49 35.70 -30.61
CA ILE A 339 -2.82 34.78 -29.67
C ILE A 339 -1.72 35.50 -28.85
N ASN A 340 -1.15 36.57 -29.42
CA ASN A 340 -0.17 37.46 -28.80
C ASN A 340 -0.66 38.13 -27.52
N ASN A 341 -1.96 38.35 -27.34
CA ASN A 341 -2.53 38.93 -26.11
C ASN A 341 -2.62 37.91 -24.97
N ILE A 342 -2.55 36.60 -25.26
CA ILE A 342 -2.65 35.51 -24.28
C ILE A 342 -1.27 35.00 -23.85
N LEU A 343 -0.25 35.17 -24.71
CA LEU A 343 1.14 34.78 -24.43
C LEU A 343 1.68 35.27 -23.06
N PRO A 344 1.47 36.52 -22.60
CA PRO A 344 1.97 36.94 -21.29
C PRO A 344 1.25 36.27 -20.11
N TYR A 345 0.03 35.76 -20.30
CA TYR A 345 -0.75 35.09 -19.25
C TYR A 345 -0.57 33.56 -19.24
N LEU A 346 0.03 32.99 -20.28
CA LEU A 346 0.28 31.56 -20.41
C LEU A 346 1.12 30.98 -19.25
N PRO A 347 2.16 31.66 -18.73
CA PRO A 347 2.89 31.19 -17.55
C PRO A 347 2.03 31.13 -16.29
N HIS A 348 1.13 32.10 -16.11
CA HIS A 348 0.20 32.11 -14.98
C HIS A 348 -0.84 31.01 -15.11
N LEU A 349 -1.37 30.77 -16.32
CA LEU A 349 -2.32 29.68 -16.57
C LEU A 349 -1.67 28.29 -16.39
N ALA A 350 -0.42 28.14 -16.81
CA ALA A 350 0.35 26.92 -16.57
C ALA A 350 0.63 26.72 -15.07
N GLN A 351 0.93 27.80 -14.34
CA GLN A 351 1.09 27.75 -12.89
C GLN A 351 -0.22 27.36 -12.19
N THR A 352 -1.36 27.93 -12.58
CA THR A 352 -2.66 27.57 -12.01
C THR A 352 -3.03 26.12 -12.29
N ALA A 353 -2.79 25.63 -13.50
CA ALA A 353 -3.02 24.23 -13.86
C ALA A 353 -2.14 23.27 -13.04
N ASN A 354 -0.88 23.64 -12.80
CA ASN A 354 0.02 22.86 -11.95
C ASN A 354 -0.43 22.88 -10.47
N THR A 355 -0.89 24.02 -9.96
CA THR A 355 -1.43 24.12 -8.59
C THR A 355 -2.70 23.30 -8.44
N GLU A 356 -3.59 23.33 -9.43
CA GLU A 356 -4.81 22.52 -9.46
C GLU A 356 -4.48 21.03 -9.40
N ARG A 357 -3.53 20.59 -10.24
CA ARG A 357 -3.06 19.20 -10.23
C ARG A 357 -2.44 18.81 -8.89
N SER A 358 -1.65 19.69 -8.28
CA SER A 358 -1.07 19.46 -6.95
C SER A 358 -2.14 19.36 -5.86
N LEU A 359 -3.16 20.22 -5.90
CA LEU A 359 -4.27 20.21 -4.94
C LEU A 359 -5.11 18.95 -5.10
N LEU A 360 -5.38 18.51 -6.33
CA LEU A 360 -6.06 17.24 -6.60
C LEU A 360 -5.25 16.04 -6.09
N GLN A 361 -3.94 16.05 -6.27
CA GLN A 361 -3.09 14.99 -5.72
C GLN A 361 -3.14 14.98 -4.19
N GLN A 362 -3.11 16.16 -3.56
CA GLN A 362 -3.22 16.28 -2.10
C GLN A 362 -4.59 15.84 -1.60
N SER A 363 -5.68 16.18 -2.28
CA SER A 363 -7.04 15.79 -1.86
C SER A 363 -7.22 14.27 -1.96
N VAL A 364 -6.73 13.64 -3.02
CA VAL A 364 -6.75 12.17 -3.17
C VAL A 364 -5.90 11.50 -2.09
N TYR A 365 -4.71 12.04 -1.79
CA TYR A 365 -3.87 11.54 -0.71
C TYR A 365 -4.56 11.61 0.65
N LEU A 366 -5.17 12.75 0.98
CA LEU A 366 -5.90 12.93 2.24
C LEU A 366 -7.12 12.01 2.30
N GLN A 367 -7.85 11.83 1.20
CA GLN A 367 -8.98 10.90 1.15
C GLN A 367 -8.53 9.46 1.38
N ALA A 368 -7.39 9.05 0.81
CA ALA A 368 -6.82 7.73 1.05
C ALA A 368 -6.41 7.56 2.53
N GLN A 369 -5.83 8.61 3.13
CA GLN A 369 -5.44 8.60 4.55
C GLN A 369 -6.64 8.57 5.50
N VAL A 370 -7.73 9.29 5.18
CA VAL A 370 -8.99 9.20 5.95
C VAL A 370 -9.57 7.80 5.83
N ALA A 371 -9.62 7.23 4.62
CA ALA A 371 -10.13 5.89 4.41
C ALA A 371 -9.26 4.79 5.07
N SER A 372 -7.95 5.01 5.23
CA SER A 372 -7.12 4.09 6.03
C SER A 372 -7.39 4.23 7.51
N ALA A 373 -7.51 5.46 8.03
CA ALA A 373 -7.86 5.71 9.43
C ALA A 373 -9.24 5.14 9.78
N ASP A 374 -10.23 5.28 8.90
CA ASP A 374 -11.56 4.70 9.08
C ASP A 374 -11.49 3.17 9.19
N ARG A 375 -10.67 2.50 8.37
CA ARG A 375 -10.45 1.05 8.48
C ARG A 375 -9.77 0.66 9.79
N GLU A 376 -8.76 1.42 10.22
CA GLU A 376 -8.10 1.16 11.51
C GLU A 376 -9.07 1.33 12.69
N ILE A 377 -9.94 2.33 12.64
CA ILE A 377 -11.01 2.53 13.64
C ILE A 377 -11.99 1.36 13.59
N GLU A 378 -12.44 0.93 12.41
CA GLU A 378 -13.33 -0.22 12.27
C GLU A 378 -12.72 -1.52 12.81
N GLU A 379 -11.44 -1.77 12.55
CA GLU A 379 -10.71 -2.93 13.07
C GLU A 379 -10.55 -2.85 14.59
N GLY A 380 -10.24 -1.66 15.11
CA GLY A 380 -10.18 -1.39 16.54
C GLY A 380 -11.53 -1.63 17.23
N LEU A 381 -12.62 -1.14 16.65
CA LEU A 381 -13.98 -1.37 17.14
C LEU A 381 -14.36 -2.85 17.10
N LEU A 382 -14.05 -3.56 16.01
CA LEU A 382 -14.28 -5.02 15.94
C LEU A 382 -13.53 -5.76 17.05
N ARG A 383 -12.27 -5.44 17.26
CA ARG A 383 -11.46 -6.05 18.31
C ARG A 383 -12.04 -5.78 19.69
N LEU A 384 -12.39 -4.52 19.99
CA LEU A 384 -13.03 -4.13 21.25
C LEU A 384 -14.38 -4.83 21.44
N SER A 385 -15.18 -4.99 20.38
CA SER A 385 -16.42 -5.77 20.43
C SER A 385 -16.20 -7.25 20.71
N GLY A 386 -15.07 -7.81 20.24
CA GLY A 386 -14.70 -9.21 20.50
C GLY A 386 -14.14 -9.43 21.90
N GLU A 387 -13.51 -8.41 22.50
CA GLU A 387 -12.99 -8.44 23.87
C GLU A 387 -14.09 -8.11 24.91
N SER A 388 -15.07 -7.29 24.54
CA SER A 388 -16.19 -6.93 25.41
C SER A 388 -17.21 -8.06 25.51
N HIS A 389 -17.57 -8.42 26.74
CA HIS A 389 -18.64 -9.38 27.03
C HIS A 389 -20.03 -8.71 27.12
N LEU A 390 -20.08 -7.37 27.08
CA LEU A 390 -21.31 -6.58 27.17
C LEU A 390 -21.88 -6.23 25.80
N LEU A 391 -21.07 -6.33 24.75
CA LEU A 391 -21.45 -5.95 23.38
C LEU A 391 -21.73 -7.21 22.54
N PRO A 392 -22.69 -7.14 21.59
CA PRO A 392 -22.87 -8.19 20.60
C PRO A 392 -21.63 -8.31 19.71
N ALA A 393 -21.06 -9.52 19.67
CA ALA A 393 -19.82 -9.79 18.94
C ALA A 393 -19.92 -9.42 17.46
N GLY A 394 -18.92 -8.68 16.96
CA GLY A 394 -18.78 -8.36 15.54
C GLY A 394 -19.58 -7.16 15.05
N THR A 395 -20.17 -6.37 15.95
CA THR A 395 -20.87 -5.13 15.57
C THR A 395 -19.91 -3.94 15.50
N LYS A 396 -19.80 -3.34 14.30
CA LYS A 396 -19.03 -2.11 14.05
C LYS A 396 -19.85 -0.83 14.30
N ASP A 397 -21.15 -0.97 14.48
CA ASP A 397 -22.08 0.16 14.53
C ASP A 397 -22.07 0.82 15.92
N VAL A 398 -21.49 2.02 15.98
CA VAL A 398 -21.39 2.84 17.19
C VAL A 398 -22.78 3.14 17.78
N ALA A 399 -23.83 3.20 16.95
CA ALA A 399 -25.20 3.42 17.43
C ALA A 399 -25.77 2.21 18.20
N VAL A 400 -25.24 1.01 17.96
CA VAL A 400 -25.59 -0.19 18.74
C VAL A 400 -24.83 -0.18 20.08
N TRP A 401 -23.59 0.29 20.07
CA TRP A 401 -22.78 0.42 21.28
C TRP A 401 -23.38 1.44 22.26
N SER A 402 -23.88 2.58 21.77
CA SER A 402 -24.52 3.56 22.64
C SER A 402 -25.81 3.03 23.27
N ARG A 403 -26.63 2.29 22.51
CA ARG A 403 -27.86 1.67 23.03
C ARG A 403 -27.58 0.61 24.07
N THR A 404 -26.66 -0.30 23.79
CA THR A 404 -26.26 -1.36 24.73
C THR A 404 -25.60 -0.80 25.98
N ALA A 405 -24.84 0.30 25.87
CA ALA A 405 -24.30 1.00 27.04
C ALA A 405 -25.42 1.58 27.93
N ILE A 406 -26.43 2.21 27.34
CA ILE A 406 -27.59 2.74 28.09
C ILE A 406 -28.38 1.60 28.75
N GLU A 407 -28.58 0.48 28.05
CA GLU A 407 -29.26 -0.70 28.60
C GLU A 407 -28.48 -1.31 29.76
N ALA A 408 -27.16 -1.43 29.63
CA ALA A 408 -26.28 -1.94 30.70
C ALA A 408 -26.27 -0.99 31.91
N GLU A 409 -26.20 0.33 31.68
CA GLU A 409 -26.26 1.34 32.73
C GLU A 409 -27.59 1.25 33.50
N ALA A 410 -28.72 1.19 32.78
CA ALA A 410 -30.03 1.01 33.39
C ALA A 410 -30.13 -0.28 34.21
N ALA A 411 -29.63 -1.40 33.69
CA ALA A 411 -29.62 -2.68 34.41
C ALA A 411 -28.76 -2.62 35.68
N THR A 412 -27.60 -1.95 35.64
CA THR A 412 -26.78 -1.76 36.84
C THR A 412 -27.43 -0.84 37.87
N GLU A 413 -28.12 0.22 37.43
CA GLU A 413 -28.88 1.09 38.32
C GLU A 413 -30.00 0.33 39.03
N GLU A 414 -30.76 -0.49 38.30
CA GLU A 414 -31.83 -1.33 38.87
C GLU A 414 -31.26 -2.31 39.89
N PHE A 415 -30.20 -3.03 39.54
CA PHE A 415 -29.53 -3.96 40.45
C PHE A 415 -29.03 -3.26 41.73
N VAL A 416 -28.42 -2.09 41.61
CA VAL A 416 -27.95 -1.31 42.77
C VAL A 416 -29.12 -0.82 43.62
N LYS A 417 -30.22 -0.37 43.01
CA LYS A 417 -31.42 0.06 43.73
C LYS A 417 -32.05 -1.09 44.52
N GLU A 418 -32.18 -2.27 43.91
CA GLU A 418 -32.68 -3.48 44.59
C GLU A 418 -31.78 -3.87 45.75
N ASN A 419 -30.47 -3.91 45.56
CA ASN A 419 -29.53 -4.31 46.61
C ASN A 419 -29.48 -3.29 47.75
N LEU A 420 -29.62 -1.99 47.45
CA LEU A 420 -29.78 -0.95 48.46
C LEU A 420 -31.09 -1.11 49.24
N GLN A 421 -32.19 -1.45 48.58
CA GLN A 421 -33.47 -1.70 49.26
C GLN A 421 -33.38 -2.94 50.17
N ALA A 422 -32.77 -4.04 49.70
CA ALA A 422 -32.51 -5.22 50.49
C ALA A 422 -31.66 -4.89 51.73
N SER A 423 -30.56 -4.15 51.56
CA SER A 423 -29.72 -3.73 52.69
C SER A 423 -30.47 -2.84 53.69
N ARG A 424 -31.37 -1.96 53.21
CA ARG A 424 -32.21 -1.13 54.09
C ARG A 424 -33.18 -1.97 54.89
N GLN A 425 -33.77 -3.00 54.28
CA GLN A 425 -34.65 -3.94 54.97
C GLN A 425 -33.87 -4.73 56.03
N GLU A 426 -32.68 -5.24 55.70
CA GLU A 426 -31.79 -5.91 56.66
C GLU A 426 -31.42 -5.00 57.83
N VAL A 427 -30.95 -3.78 57.56
CA VAL A 427 -30.63 -2.79 58.60
C VAL A 427 -31.86 -2.48 59.46
N SER A 428 -33.04 -2.30 58.85
CA SER A 428 -34.28 -2.04 59.60
C SER A 428 -34.66 -3.22 60.51
N SER A 429 -34.43 -4.45 60.05
CA SER A 429 -34.67 -5.66 60.85
C SER A 429 -33.69 -5.76 62.02
N VAL A 430 -32.41 -5.45 61.81
CA VAL A 430 -31.39 -5.42 62.87
C VAL A 430 -31.72 -4.32 63.88
N THR A 431 -32.12 -3.12 63.45
CA THR A 431 -32.52 -2.06 64.37
C THR A 431 -33.73 -2.46 65.21
N ALA A 432 -34.73 -3.14 64.63
CA ALA A 432 -35.89 -3.63 65.38
C ALA A 432 -35.48 -4.68 66.42
N VAL A 433 -34.56 -5.59 66.09
CA VAL A 433 -34.01 -6.57 67.05
C VAL A 433 -33.26 -5.86 68.19
N VAL A 434 -32.43 -4.85 67.88
CA VAL A 434 -31.72 -4.06 68.89
C VAL A 434 -32.69 -3.32 69.81
N GLU A 435 -33.76 -2.75 69.27
CA GLU A 435 -34.80 -2.10 70.08
C GLU A 435 -35.47 -3.09 71.03
N ILE A 436 -35.85 -4.28 70.54
CA ILE A 436 -36.44 -5.34 71.37
C ILE A 436 -35.48 -5.76 72.49
N CYS A 437 -34.19 -5.99 72.17
CA CYS A 437 -33.18 -6.30 73.18
C CYS A 437 -32.98 -5.17 74.20
N SER A 438 -33.08 -3.91 73.77
CA SER A 438 -32.99 -2.75 74.66
C SER A 438 -34.20 -2.61 75.59
N LEU A 439 -35.39 -2.98 75.12
CA LEU A 439 -36.60 -3.03 75.95
C LEU A 439 -36.50 -4.16 76.97
N GLN A 440 -36.01 -5.34 76.55
CA GLN A 440 -35.79 -6.46 77.46
C GLN A 440 -34.79 -6.13 78.56
N SER A 441 -33.68 -5.44 78.23
CA SER A 441 -32.70 -5.02 79.24
C SER A 441 -33.26 -4.00 80.22
N ARG A 442 -34.10 -3.06 79.75
CA ARG A 442 -34.81 -2.11 80.64
C ARG A 442 -35.80 -2.81 81.56
N VAL A 443 -36.54 -3.80 81.09
CA VAL A 443 -37.45 -4.59 81.93
C VAL A 443 -36.68 -5.35 82.99
N LEU A 444 -35.57 -6.01 82.62
CA LEU A 444 -34.70 -6.73 83.57
C LEU A 444 -34.02 -5.80 84.60
N ALA A 445 -33.82 -4.51 84.29
CA ALA A 445 -33.27 -3.53 85.23
C ALA A 445 -34.32 -2.94 86.19
N SER A 446 -35.62 -3.18 85.94
CA SER A 446 -36.73 -2.65 86.73
C SER A 446 -37.34 -3.64 87.73
N THR A 447 -36.86 -4.90 87.71
CA THR A 447 -37.13 -5.95 88.69
C THR A 447 -35.95 -6.09 89.63
#